data_AF-W0JX57-F1
#
_entry.id   AF-W0JX57-F1
#
_cell.length_a   1.000
_cell.length_b   1.000
_cell.length_c   1.000
_cell.angle_alpha   90.00
_cell.angle_beta   90.00
_cell.angle_gamma   90.00
#
_symmetry.space_group_name_H-M   'P 1'
#
loop_
_entity.id
_entity.type
_entity.pdbx_description
1 polymer ?
#
loop_
_entity_poly.entity_id
_entity_poly.type
_entity_poly.pdbx_seq_one_letter_code
_entity_poly.pdbx_strand_id
1 'polypeptide(L)'
;MSNNPFDDLDSDDDGIDTKSETESESAPESSSPTQTSTQSTEPQTPSAEPKSPSDAGPGFEYSEVRQKPLYARDKTWDELEDKLGIQVTPELRRMEIRDEETREVHDAILKVALDHIDEVPDQIHKTREESLE
;
A
#
# COMPACT_ATOMS: atom_id res chain seq x y z
N MET A 1 -0.88 -51.43 13.30
CA MET A 1 -1.36 -51.80 11.94
C MET A 1 -2.36 -50.74 11.51
N SER A 2 -2.52 -50.49 10.23
CA SER A 2 -3.13 -49.30 9.60
C SER A 2 -4.16 -48.54 10.45
N ASN A 3 -3.82 -47.30 10.82
CA ASN A 3 -4.80 -46.30 11.25
C ASN A 3 -5.54 -45.79 10.00
N ASN A 4 -6.83 -45.48 10.13
CA ASN A 4 -7.60 -44.76 9.12
C ASN A 4 -7.85 -43.33 9.64
N PRO A 5 -7.30 -42.25 9.04
CA PRO A 5 -7.19 -40.94 9.69
C PRO A 5 -8.46 -40.06 9.63
N PHE A 6 -9.61 -40.64 9.28
CA PHE A 6 -10.89 -39.92 9.10
C PHE A 6 -12.08 -40.59 9.84
N ASP A 7 -11.82 -41.60 10.68
CA ASP A 7 -12.85 -42.42 11.37
C ASP A 7 -13.55 -41.69 12.54
N ASP A 8 -13.02 -40.55 12.99
CA ASP A 8 -13.29 -39.93 14.31
C ASP A 8 -13.97 -38.54 14.19
N LEU A 9 -14.46 -38.17 13.00
CA LEU A 9 -15.00 -36.83 12.69
C LEU A 9 -16.47 -36.81 12.24
N ASP A 10 -17.14 -37.97 12.18
CA ASP A 10 -18.49 -38.13 11.61
C ASP A 10 -19.53 -38.47 12.71
N SER A 11 -19.26 -38.14 13.99
CA SER A 11 -20.08 -38.58 15.13
C SER A 11 -20.02 -37.67 16.37
N ASP A 12 -20.39 -36.39 16.19
CA ASP A 12 -21.06 -35.59 17.23
C ASP A 12 -21.92 -34.50 16.52
N ASP A 13 -23.02 -34.95 15.90
CA ASP A 13 -24.04 -34.11 15.26
C ASP A 13 -25.10 -33.68 16.29
N ASP A 14 -24.91 -32.52 16.90
CA ASP A 14 -26.03 -31.72 17.43
C ASP A 14 -25.65 -30.22 17.52
N GLY A 15 -26.59 -29.34 17.18
CA GLY A 15 -26.29 -27.92 16.94
C GLY A 15 -26.44 -27.04 18.18
N ILE A 16 -25.44 -26.16 18.44
CA ILE A 16 -25.62 -25.03 19.36
C ILE A 16 -24.98 -23.74 18.85
N ASP A 17 -25.76 -22.66 18.94
CA ASP A 17 -25.38 -21.29 18.60
C ASP A 17 -24.43 -20.69 19.66
N THR A 18 -23.23 -20.27 19.27
CA THR A 18 -22.66 -19.00 19.81
C THR A 18 -21.51 -18.42 18.99
N LYS A 19 -21.71 -17.18 18.54
CA LYS A 19 -20.78 -16.03 18.63
C LYS A 19 -19.26 -16.30 18.53
N SER A 20 -18.67 -16.02 17.36
CA SER A 20 -17.22 -15.76 17.24
C SER A 20 -16.95 -14.26 17.26
N GLU A 21 -16.14 -13.81 18.23
CA GLU A 21 -15.73 -12.42 18.44
C GLU A 21 -14.26 -12.43 18.88
N THR A 22 -13.50 -11.39 18.53
CA THR A 22 -12.22 -11.01 19.18
C THR A 22 -10.98 -11.88 18.91
N GLU A 23 -10.23 -11.49 17.86
CA GLU A 23 -8.88 -10.90 17.98
C GLU A 23 -7.73 -11.68 18.67
N SER A 24 -6.63 -11.89 17.92
CA SER A 24 -5.25 -11.73 18.43
C SER A 24 -4.23 -11.57 17.30
N GLU A 25 -3.20 -10.78 17.57
CA GLU A 25 -2.21 -10.28 16.60
C GLU A 25 -1.24 -11.32 16.02
N SER A 26 -0.60 -10.94 14.91
CA SER A 26 0.77 -11.36 14.60
C SER A 26 1.51 -10.21 13.91
N ALA A 27 2.26 -9.45 14.70
CA ALA A 27 2.99 -8.26 14.25
C ALA A 27 4.28 -8.62 13.45
N PRO A 28 4.76 -7.73 12.56
CA PRO A 28 5.89 -8.03 11.67
C PRO A 28 7.26 -7.99 12.35
N GLU A 29 8.17 -8.88 11.94
CA GLU A 29 9.56 -8.89 12.42
C GLU A 29 10.36 -7.69 11.88
N SER A 30 10.64 -6.73 12.77
CA SER A 30 11.35 -5.49 12.46
C SER A 30 12.87 -5.69 12.38
N SER A 31 13.39 -5.94 11.18
CA SER A 31 14.84 -5.98 10.90
C SER A 31 15.44 -4.57 10.81
N SER A 32 15.80 -3.99 11.97
CA SER A 32 16.48 -2.69 12.05
C SER A 32 18.00 -2.81 11.83
N PRO A 33 18.60 -2.13 10.84
CA PRO A 33 20.06 -2.08 10.68
C PRO A 33 20.70 -1.07 11.65
N THR A 34 21.55 -1.56 12.54
CA THR A 34 22.27 -0.74 13.53
C THR A 34 23.21 0.28 12.87
N GLN A 35 23.03 1.57 13.16
CA GLN A 35 23.98 2.62 12.80
C GLN A 35 25.18 2.64 13.75
N THR A 36 26.40 2.71 13.22
CA THR A 36 27.64 2.90 14.00
C THR A 36 28.57 3.92 13.33
N SER A 37 28.67 5.11 13.92
CA SER A 37 29.82 6.04 13.80
C SER A 37 30.65 5.93 15.09
N THR A 38 31.96 6.24 15.21
CA THR A 38 32.98 6.95 14.39
C THR A 38 34.38 6.46 14.88
N GLN A 39 35.61 6.88 14.50
CA GLN A 39 36.25 7.88 13.60
C GLN A 39 37.73 7.47 13.46
N SER A 40 38.42 7.73 12.32
CA SER A 40 39.90 7.91 12.27
C SER A 40 40.44 8.54 10.97
N THR A 41 40.50 9.87 10.95
CA THR A 41 41.65 10.73 10.59
C THR A 41 42.63 10.36 9.45
N GLU A 42 42.37 10.93 8.25
CA GLU A 42 43.31 11.78 7.46
C GLU A 42 44.56 11.16 6.72
N PRO A 43 45.26 11.88 5.80
CA PRO A 43 44.97 11.76 4.36
C PRO A 43 46.19 11.48 3.42
N GLN A 44 45.99 10.83 2.26
CA GLN A 44 46.97 10.85 1.15
C GLN A 44 46.34 10.90 -0.26
N THR A 45 46.80 11.89 -1.03
CA THR A 45 46.82 12.13 -2.50
C THR A 45 45.97 11.33 -3.51
N PRO A 46 45.42 11.97 -4.56
CA PRO A 46 44.51 11.34 -5.51
C PRO A 46 45.21 10.45 -6.55
N SER A 47 44.78 9.19 -6.61
CA SER A 47 44.83 8.37 -7.83
C SER A 47 43.41 8.25 -8.38
N ALA A 48 43.25 8.21 -9.71
CA ALA A 48 41.94 8.04 -10.33
C ALA A 48 41.53 6.56 -10.31
N GLU A 49 40.99 6.11 -9.18
CA GLU A 49 40.44 4.75 -9.04
C GLU A 49 39.23 4.54 -9.97
N PRO A 50 39.04 3.33 -10.52
CA PRO A 50 37.82 3.01 -11.24
C PRO A 50 36.65 3.05 -10.25
N LYS A 51 35.62 3.88 -10.55
CA LYS A 51 34.40 3.93 -9.74
C LYS A 51 33.88 2.52 -9.50
N SER A 52 33.78 2.14 -8.23
CA SER A 52 33.26 0.84 -7.83
C SER A 52 31.78 0.73 -8.23
N PRO A 53 31.21 -0.47 -8.40
CA PRO A 53 29.78 -0.62 -8.66
C PRO A 53 28.88 -0.14 -7.50
N SER A 54 29.45 0.30 -6.38
CA SER A 54 28.76 0.97 -5.26
C SER A 54 28.79 2.51 -5.35
N ASP A 55 29.53 3.07 -6.30
CA ASP A 55 29.62 4.50 -6.64
C ASP A 55 28.91 4.82 -7.99
N ALA A 56 28.27 3.79 -8.57
CA ALA A 56 27.03 3.92 -9.30
C ALA A 56 25.86 3.90 -8.29
N GLY A 57 24.81 4.68 -8.55
CA GLY A 57 23.60 4.69 -7.73
C GLY A 57 22.82 3.37 -7.79
N PRO A 58 21.64 3.29 -7.12
CA PRO A 58 20.74 2.16 -7.32
C PRO A 58 20.49 1.93 -8.81
N GLY A 59 20.48 0.65 -9.24
CA GLY A 59 20.40 0.28 -10.67
C GLY A 59 19.10 0.68 -11.39
N PHE A 60 18.18 1.33 -10.68
CA PHE A 60 17.00 2.01 -11.19
C PHE A 60 16.95 3.39 -10.53
N GLU A 61 16.80 4.44 -11.34
CA GLU A 61 16.68 5.82 -10.84
C GLU A 61 15.34 6.00 -10.12
N TYR A 62 15.37 6.30 -8.81
CA TYR A 62 14.17 6.63 -8.04
C TYR A 62 13.86 8.12 -8.16
N SER A 63 12.78 8.48 -8.86
CA SER A 63 12.23 9.83 -8.80
C SER A 63 11.71 10.16 -7.39
N GLU A 64 11.90 11.39 -6.93
CA GLU A 64 11.51 11.84 -5.59
C GLU A 64 9.99 11.74 -5.39
N VAL A 65 9.55 10.97 -4.38
CA VAL A 65 8.13 10.80 -4.05
C VAL A 65 7.88 11.10 -2.57
N ARG A 66 6.81 11.85 -2.29
CA ARG A 66 6.31 12.12 -0.93
C ARG A 66 5.24 11.10 -0.56
N GLN A 67 5.67 9.92 -0.11
CA GLN A 67 4.75 8.94 0.48
C GLN A 67 4.11 9.53 1.74
N LYS A 68 2.77 9.56 1.79
CA LYS A 68 1.98 9.98 2.94
C LYS A 68 0.74 9.07 3.05
N PRO A 69 0.33 8.65 4.26
CA PRO A 69 -0.89 7.86 4.42
C PRO A 69 -2.13 8.72 4.10
N LEU A 70 -3.12 8.10 3.47
CA LEU A 70 -4.44 8.67 3.18
C LEU A 70 -5.49 7.85 3.94
N TYR A 71 -6.23 8.50 4.84
CA TYR A 71 -7.23 7.85 5.69
C TYR A 71 -8.63 8.04 5.10
N ALA A 72 -8.89 7.36 3.98
CA ALA A 72 -10.25 7.20 3.46
C ALA A 72 -11.08 6.27 4.38
N ARG A 73 -12.40 6.31 4.26
CA ARG A 73 -13.29 5.26 4.79
C ARG A 73 -13.36 4.13 3.77
N ASP A 74 -13.39 2.88 4.22
CA ASP A 74 -13.34 1.66 3.39
C ASP A 74 -14.26 1.75 2.15
N LYS A 75 -15.57 1.97 2.35
CA LYS A 75 -16.56 2.17 1.27
C LYS A 75 -16.15 3.20 0.20
N THR A 76 -15.46 4.28 0.59
CA THR A 76 -15.00 5.34 -0.32
C THR A 76 -13.70 4.95 -1.04
N TRP A 77 -12.89 4.09 -0.43
CA TRP A 77 -11.73 3.46 -1.06
C TRP A 77 -12.18 2.42 -2.09
N ASP A 78 -13.11 1.53 -1.70
CA ASP A 78 -13.71 0.51 -2.58
C ASP A 78 -14.35 1.14 -3.82
N GLU A 79 -15.15 2.20 -3.65
CA GLU A 79 -15.79 2.92 -4.77
C GLU A 79 -14.78 3.62 -5.70
N LEU A 80 -13.59 3.97 -5.19
CA LEU A 80 -12.50 4.50 -6.00
C LEU A 80 -11.82 3.39 -6.81
N GLU A 81 -11.47 2.26 -6.19
CA GLU A 81 -10.86 1.11 -6.89
C GLU A 81 -11.80 0.54 -7.97
N ASP A 82 -13.10 0.41 -7.68
CA ASP A 82 -14.12 0.00 -8.66
C ASP A 82 -14.17 0.96 -9.85
N LYS A 83 -14.18 2.29 -9.62
CA LYS A 83 -14.20 3.28 -10.71
C LYS A 83 -12.90 3.27 -11.53
N LEU A 84 -11.76 3.02 -10.90
CA LEU A 84 -10.49 2.85 -11.60
C LEU A 84 -10.54 1.62 -12.53
N GLY A 85 -10.93 0.46 -12.00
CA GLY A 85 -10.99 -0.79 -12.77
C GLY A 85 -12.08 -0.84 -13.85
N ILE A 86 -13.24 -0.21 -13.60
CA ILE A 86 -14.42 -0.26 -14.48
C ILE A 86 -14.44 0.89 -15.50
N GLN A 87 -13.88 2.06 -15.17
CA GLN A 87 -13.91 3.25 -16.04
C GLN A 87 -12.52 3.64 -16.54
N VAL A 88 -11.56 3.90 -15.64
CA VAL A 88 -10.27 4.50 -16.02
C VAL A 88 -9.39 3.53 -16.81
N THR A 89 -9.06 2.34 -16.29
CA THR A 89 -8.23 1.35 -17.00
C THR A 89 -8.83 0.95 -18.37
N PRO A 90 -10.16 0.78 -18.53
CA PRO A 90 -10.77 0.57 -19.85
C PRO A 90 -10.67 1.74 -20.83
N GLU A 91 -10.61 2.99 -20.39
CA GLU A 91 -10.32 4.14 -21.28
C GLU A 91 -8.82 4.24 -21.59
N LEU A 92 -7.93 4.05 -20.60
CA LEU A 92 -6.47 4.01 -20.81
C LEU A 92 -6.10 2.97 -21.88
N ARG A 93 -6.66 1.77 -21.81
CA ARG A 93 -6.43 0.72 -22.82
C ARG A 93 -7.03 1.01 -24.20
N ARG A 94 -7.97 1.95 -24.34
CA ARG A 94 -8.42 2.49 -25.64
C ARG A 94 -7.49 3.58 -26.17
N MET A 95 -6.78 4.28 -25.29
CA MET A 95 -5.68 5.20 -25.63
C MET A 95 -4.34 4.46 -25.89
N GLU A 96 -4.40 3.12 -26.00
CA GLU A 96 -3.25 2.19 -26.12
C GLU A 96 -2.27 2.19 -24.94
N ILE A 97 -2.57 2.94 -23.87
CA ILE A 97 -1.82 2.95 -22.60
C ILE A 97 -2.04 1.62 -21.88
N ARG A 98 -0.96 1.05 -21.35
CA ARG A 98 -0.90 -0.25 -20.66
C ARG A 98 0.16 -0.19 -19.57
N ASP A 99 0.01 -1.05 -18.58
CA ASP A 99 0.95 -1.22 -17.47
C ASP A 99 1.13 0.09 -16.68
N GLU A 100 0.01 0.76 -16.38
CA GLU A 100 -0.05 2.02 -15.64
C GLU A 100 0.57 1.90 -14.23
N GLU A 101 1.55 2.77 -13.90
CA GLU A 101 2.09 2.78 -12.53
C GLU A 101 1.04 3.36 -11.57
N THR A 102 0.75 2.67 -10.47
CA THR A 102 -0.16 3.15 -9.41
C THR A 102 0.15 4.58 -8.94
N ARG A 103 1.42 4.99 -9.02
CA ARG A 103 1.89 6.36 -8.76
C ARG A 103 1.30 7.39 -9.72
N GLU A 104 1.29 7.11 -11.02
CA GLU A 104 0.76 8.00 -12.06
C GLU A 104 -0.76 8.13 -11.94
N VAL A 105 -1.45 7.01 -11.65
CA VAL A 105 -2.89 7.00 -11.37
C VAL A 105 -3.22 7.87 -10.15
N HIS A 106 -2.51 7.70 -9.03
CA HIS A 106 -2.71 8.53 -7.83
C HIS A 106 -2.37 10.00 -8.04
N ASP A 107 -1.31 10.33 -8.77
CA ASP A 107 -0.95 11.72 -9.10
C ASP A 107 -1.98 12.37 -10.04
N ALA A 108 -2.54 11.61 -11.00
CA ALA A 108 -3.63 12.07 -11.84
C ALA A 108 -4.93 12.34 -11.04
N ILE A 109 -5.30 11.44 -10.12
CA ILE A 109 -6.43 11.65 -9.20
C ILE A 109 -6.21 12.93 -8.37
N LEU A 110 -5.02 13.11 -7.81
CA LEU A 110 -4.70 14.29 -7.00
C LEU A 110 -4.74 15.59 -7.80
N LYS A 111 -4.35 15.58 -9.09
CA LYS A 111 -4.51 16.74 -9.98
C LYS A 111 -5.99 17.09 -10.19
N VAL A 112 -6.83 16.13 -10.52
CA VAL A 112 -8.29 16.35 -10.66
C VAL A 112 -8.91 16.83 -9.34
N ALA A 113 -8.50 16.29 -8.20
CA ALA A 113 -8.96 16.73 -6.88
C ALA A 113 -8.47 18.14 -6.48
N LEU A 114 -7.37 18.63 -7.07
CA LEU A 114 -6.90 20.01 -6.91
C LEU A 114 -7.64 20.99 -7.83
N ASP A 115 -8.03 20.55 -9.03
CA ASP A 115 -8.86 21.35 -9.95
C ASP A 115 -10.30 21.54 -9.44
N HIS A 116 -10.79 20.64 -8.57
CA HIS A 116 -12.10 20.66 -7.91
C HIS A 116 -12.02 20.88 -6.37
N ILE A 117 -10.95 21.55 -5.89
CA ILE A 117 -10.66 21.67 -4.45
C ILE A 117 -11.71 22.48 -3.66
N ASP A 118 -12.51 23.31 -4.35
CA ASP A 118 -13.59 24.11 -3.78
C ASP A 118 -14.87 23.31 -3.47
N GLU A 119 -15.03 22.10 -4.01
CA GLU A 119 -16.13 21.18 -3.68
C GLU A 119 -15.91 20.45 -2.34
N VAL A 120 -14.67 20.40 -1.85
CA VAL A 120 -14.28 19.63 -0.65
C VAL A 120 -14.98 20.08 0.65
N PRO A 121 -15.16 21.38 0.96
CA PRO A 121 -15.89 21.83 2.15
C PRO A 121 -17.35 21.34 2.18
N ASP A 122 -18.03 21.37 1.03
CA ASP A 122 -19.43 20.95 0.91
C ASP A 122 -19.55 19.42 1.00
N GLN A 123 -18.62 18.68 0.40
CA GLN A 123 -18.56 17.22 0.57
C GLN A 123 -18.26 16.84 2.04
N ILE A 124 -17.44 17.61 2.78
CA ILE A 124 -17.24 17.42 4.22
C ILE A 124 -18.51 17.73 5.03
N HIS A 125 -19.29 18.76 4.66
CA HIS A 125 -20.56 19.07 5.31
C HIS A 125 -21.56 17.91 5.14
N LYS A 126 -21.81 17.51 3.90
CA LYS A 126 -22.68 16.40 3.54
C LYS A 126 -22.27 15.08 4.23
N THR A 127 -20.98 14.76 4.23
CA THR A 127 -20.44 13.54 4.87
C THR A 127 -20.61 13.54 6.40
N ARG A 128 -20.86 14.71 7.03
CA ARG A 128 -21.22 14.81 8.45
C ARG A 128 -22.71 14.62 8.67
N GLU A 129 -23.55 15.23 7.84
CA GLU A 129 -25.02 15.05 7.88
C GLU A 129 -25.39 13.56 7.68
N GLU A 130 -24.82 12.91 6.67
CA GLU A 130 -24.92 11.46 6.42
C GLU A 130 -24.33 10.55 7.54
N SER A 131 -23.73 11.14 8.58
CA SER A 131 -23.22 10.41 9.77
C SER A 131 -23.92 10.80 11.08
N LEU A 132 -25.02 11.55 10.98
CA LEU A 132 -25.88 11.95 12.10
C LEU A 132 -27.31 11.39 12.00
N GLU A 133 -27.67 10.77 10.86
CA GLU A 133 -28.86 9.93 10.67
C GLU A 133 -28.58 8.45 10.99
#